data_AF-A0A957V9D7-F1
#
_entry.id   AF-A0A957V9D7-F1
#
_cell.length_a   1.000
_cell.length_b   1.000
_cell.length_c   1.000
_cell.angle_alpha   90.00
_cell.angle_beta   90.00
_cell.angle_gamma   90.00
#
_symmetry.space_group_name_H-M   'P 1'
#
loop_
_entity.id
_entity.type
_entity.pdbx_description
1 polymer ?
#
loop_
_entity_poly.entity_id
_entity_poly.type
_entity_poly.pdbx_seq_one_letter_code
_entity_poly.pdbx_strand_id
1 'polypeptide(L)'
;LAAGFVDAATGAKRPPVTLGEVRIEQRRAAFDRRTPAQLLPTPAQFGTHALLYGYDRDETEAGDTLIRLYWEIMQPLLPPHHIFVHADDAGGATLAQQDGPPVTVTGPAPSGSWQPGEFLITEHRLRVPPDTVVNVGIYEPATTVRLPVTVDGQPAGDSVRLASTP
;
A
#
# COMPACT_ATOMS: atom_id res chain seq x y z
N LEU A 1 4.30 22.39 -18.57
CA LEU A 1 5.74 22.34 -18.89
C LEU A 1 6.00 23.25 -20.08
N ALA A 2 7.02 24.11 -20.05
CA ALA A 2 7.37 24.95 -21.19
C ALA A 2 8.86 24.77 -21.53
N ALA A 3 9.19 24.76 -22.83
CA ALA A 3 10.58 24.68 -23.30
C ALA A 3 10.81 25.73 -24.39
N GLY A 4 12.06 26.19 -24.50
CA GLY A 4 12.47 27.17 -25.50
C GLY A 4 13.75 26.73 -26.19
N PHE A 5 13.92 27.16 -27.44
CA PHE A 5 15.16 26.97 -28.17
C PHE A 5 16.12 28.13 -27.91
N VAL A 6 17.40 27.81 -27.76
CA VAL A 6 18.49 28.78 -27.72
C VAL A 6 19.19 28.75 -29.07
N ASP A 7 19.33 29.91 -29.69
CA ASP A 7 20.16 30.06 -30.87
C ASP A 7 21.63 29.82 -30.48
N ALA A 8 22.27 28.81 -31.08
CA ALA A 8 23.59 28.36 -30.68
C ALA A 8 24.72 29.35 -31.05
N ALA A 9 24.48 30.28 -31.98
CA ALA A 9 25.48 31.24 -32.44
C ALA A 9 25.41 32.56 -31.66
N THR A 10 24.21 32.98 -31.28
CA THR A 10 23.96 34.28 -30.64
C THR A 10 23.59 34.18 -29.16
N GLY A 11 23.27 32.97 -28.67
CA GLY A 11 22.75 32.75 -27.33
C GLY A 11 21.32 33.28 -27.12
N ALA A 12 20.68 33.81 -28.17
CA ALA A 12 19.35 34.39 -28.07
C ALA A 12 18.32 33.31 -27.76
N LYS A 13 17.57 33.51 -26.66
CA LYS A 13 16.48 32.61 -26.26
C LYS A 13 15.20 33.00 -27.00
N ARG A 14 14.53 32.04 -27.60
CA ARG A 14 13.18 32.25 -28.13
C ARG A 14 12.15 32.23 -27.01
N PRO A 15 10.97 32.85 -27.21
CA PRO A 15 9.85 32.71 -26.28
C PRO A 15 9.54 31.23 -26.02
N PRO A 16 9.28 30.84 -24.77
CA PRO A 16 8.97 29.47 -24.45
C PRO A 16 7.67 29.02 -25.14
N VAL A 17 7.65 27.77 -25.58
CA VAL A 17 6.47 27.09 -26.12
C VAL A 17 5.93 26.15 -25.06
N THR A 18 4.63 26.21 -24.82
CA THR A 18 3.93 25.26 -23.94
C THR A 18 3.99 23.87 -24.57
N LEU A 19 4.62 22.93 -23.87
CA LEU A 19 4.72 21.53 -24.30
C LEU A 19 3.48 20.72 -23.89
N GLY A 20 2.79 21.17 -22.84
CA GLY A 20 1.59 20.53 -22.31
C GLY A 20 1.33 20.92 -20.87
N GLU A 21 0.13 20.60 -20.42
CA GLU A 21 -0.29 20.75 -19.04
C GLU A 21 -0.16 19.41 -18.32
N VAL A 22 0.43 19.43 -17.12
CA VAL A 22 0.50 18.26 -16.25
C VAL A 22 -0.33 18.60 -15.02
N ARG A 23 -1.42 17.86 -14.82
CA ARG A 23 -2.20 17.98 -13.59
C ARG A 23 -1.50 17.14 -12.52
N ILE A 24 -1.07 17.79 -11.45
CA ILE A 24 -0.57 17.12 -10.25
C ILE A 24 -1.74 17.01 -9.28
N GLU A 25 -2.27 15.80 -9.11
CA GLU A 25 -3.29 15.53 -8.11
C GLU A 25 -2.61 15.04 -6.85
N GLN A 26 -2.62 15.86 -5.80
CA GLN A 26 -2.21 15.42 -4.49
C GLN A 26 -3.35 14.62 -3.87
N ARG A 27 -3.08 13.35 -3.58
CA ARG A 27 -4.01 12.51 -2.83
C ARG A 27 -4.36 13.19 -1.50
N ARG A 28 -5.65 13.28 -1.19
CA ARG A 28 -6.11 13.79 0.11
C ARG A 28 -5.78 12.76 1.19
N ALA A 29 -4.96 13.14 2.17
CA ALA A 29 -4.70 12.33 3.36
C ALA A 29 -5.87 12.41 4.34
N ALA A 30 -6.12 11.33 5.07
CA ALA A 30 -7.10 11.27 6.14
C ALA A 30 -6.40 11.15 7.50
N PHE A 31 -6.84 11.91 8.49
CA PHE A 31 -6.25 11.91 9.85
C PHE A 31 -7.23 11.42 10.92
N ASP A 32 -8.43 11.01 10.48
CA ASP A 32 -9.43 10.40 11.34
C ASP A 32 -9.26 8.88 11.33
N ARG A 33 -8.93 8.30 12.49
CA ARG A 33 -8.79 6.86 12.64
C ARG A 33 -10.15 6.17 12.48
N ARG A 34 -10.23 5.22 11.55
CA ARG A 34 -11.40 4.37 11.34
C ARG A 34 -11.28 3.07 12.15
N THR A 35 -12.40 2.57 12.66
CA THR A 35 -12.45 1.32 13.42
C THR A 35 -12.75 0.14 12.48
N PRO A 36 -11.84 -0.83 12.33
CA PRO A 36 -12.10 -2.07 11.60
C PRO A 36 -12.97 -3.03 12.43
N ALA A 37 -13.58 -3.99 11.76
CA ALA A 37 -14.30 -5.10 12.36
C ALA A 37 -13.36 -6.07 13.08
N GLN A 38 -12.13 -6.26 12.57
CA GLN A 38 -11.10 -7.05 13.23
C GLN A 38 -9.90 -6.19 13.60
N LEU A 39 -9.69 -5.97 14.90
CA LEU A 39 -8.47 -5.35 15.42
C LEU A 39 -7.39 -6.41 15.63
N LEU A 40 -6.15 -6.07 15.27
CA LEU A 40 -5.01 -6.87 15.72
C LEU A 40 -4.82 -6.65 17.23
N PRO A 41 -4.60 -7.70 18.04
CA PRO A 41 -4.35 -7.56 19.48
C PRO A 41 -3.20 -6.59 19.77
N THR A 42 -2.16 -6.65 18.94
CA THR A 42 -1.07 -5.69 18.90
C THR A 42 -0.84 -5.26 17.45
N PRO A 43 -0.83 -3.96 17.13
CA PRO A 43 -0.50 -3.48 15.80
C PRO A 43 0.88 -3.96 15.35
N ALA A 44 0.98 -4.30 14.07
CA ALA A 44 2.21 -4.77 13.47
C ALA A 44 2.89 -3.64 12.69
N GLN A 45 4.14 -3.35 13.04
CA GLN A 45 4.93 -2.28 12.44
C GLN A 45 5.80 -2.82 11.31
N PHE A 46 5.68 -2.22 10.13
CA PHE A 46 6.48 -2.52 8.95
C PHE A 46 7.64 -1.51 8.83
N GLY A 47 8.84 -1.97 9.12
CA GLY A 47 10.02 -1.14 9.25
C GLY A 47 9.78 0.00 10.23
N THR A 48 9.96 1.23 9.78
CA THR A 48 9.64 2.45 10.52
C THR A 48 8.50 3.24 9.89
N HIS A 49 7.78 2.67 8.91
CA HIS A 49 6.93 3.44 7.99
C HIS A 49 5.43 3.33 8.25
N ALA A 50 4.94 2.16 8.61
CA ALA A 50 3.50 1.92 8.72
C ALA A 50 3.18 0.92 9.83
N LEU A 51 2.06 1.14 10.50
CA LEU A 51 1.47 0.26 11.51
C LEU A 51 0.16 -0.30 10.96
N LEU A 52 0.10 -1.62 10.75
CA LEU A 52 -1.16 -2.31 10.49
C LEU A 52 -1.85 -2.53 11.83
N TYR A 53 -3.03 -1.95 12.02
CA TYR A 53 -3.76 -2.03 13.29
C TYR A 53 -5.05 -2.86 13.21
N GLY A 54 -5.48 -3.25 12.01
CA GLY A 54 -6.60 -4.14 11.83
C GLY A 54 -6.96 -4.36 10.38
N TYR A 55 -8.02 -5.13 10.16
CA TYR A 55 -8.52 -5.48 8.84
C TYR A 55 -10.03 -5.70 8.87
N ASP A 56 -10.64 -5.61 7.69
CA ASP A 56 -11.95 -6.18 7.43
C ASP A 56 -11.81 -7.28 6.39
N ARG A 57 -12.70 -8.27 6.47
CA ARG A 57 -12.84 -9.33 5.48
C ARG A 57 -14.31 -9.51 5.13
N ASP A 58 -14.64 -9.31 3.85
CA ASP A 58 -15.98 -9.49 3.31
C ASP A 58 -15.96 -10.45 2.13
N GLU A 59 -17.00 -11.24 1.97
CA GLU A 59 -17.27 -11.97 0.73
C GLU A 59 -17.97 -11.02 -0.26
N THR A 60 -17.51 -11.02 -1.50
CA THR A 60 -18.13 -10.24 -2.59
C THR A 60 -19.22 -11.06 -3.27
N GLU A 61 -20.13 -10.40 -3.99
CA GLU A 61 -21.16 -11.07 -4.79
C GLU A 61 -20.60 -12.05 -5.84
N ALA A 62 -19.35 -11.84 -6.26
CA ALA A 62 -18.66 -12.71 -7.21
C ALA A 62 -18.01 -13.95 -6.57
N GLY A 63 -18.09 -14.10 -5.24
CA GLY A 63 -17.42 -15.17 -4.49
C GLY A 63 -15.93 -14.91 -4.22
N ASP A 64 -15.43 -13.71 -4.52
CA ASP A 64 -14.08 -13.28 -4.13
C ASP A 64 -14.08 -12.77 -2.69
N THR A 65 -12.97 -12.94 -1.99
CA THR A 65 -12.73 -12.32 -0.68
C THR A 65 -12.14 -10.93 -0.86
N LEU A 66 -12.82 -9.91 -0.33
CA LEU A 66 -12.35 -8.53 -0.23
C LEU A 66 -11.73 -8.31 1.14
N ILE A 67 -10.47 -7.87 1.14
CA ILE A 67 -9.69 -7.57 2.34
C ILE A 67 -9.42 -6.07 2.37
N ARG A 68 -9.79 -5.43 3.46
CA ARG A 68 -9.41 -4.04 3.73
C ARG A 68 -8.37 -4.02 4.84
N LEU A 69 -7.23 -3.41 4.59
CA LEU A 69 -6.15 -3.29 5.56
C LEU A 69 -6.11 -1.87 6.11
N TYR A 70 -6.05 -1.75 7.44
CA TYR A 70 -6.13 -0.48 8.14
C TYR A 70 -4.77 -0.10 8.69
N TRP A 71 -4.21 0.97 8.14
CA TRP A 71 -2.86 1.44 8.38
C TRP A 71 -2.84 2.78 9.10
N GLU A 72 -1.94 2.92 10.06
CA GLU A 72 -1.45 4.22 10.53
C GLU A 72 -0.06 4.45 9.91
N ILE A 73 0.10 5.55 9.20
CA ILE A 73 1.35 5.89 8.53
C ILE A 73 2.21 6.70 9.50
N MET A 74 3.44 6.25 9.70
CA MET A 74 4.44 6.93 10.52
C MET A 74 5.31 7.87 9.70
N GLN A 75 5.65 7.48 8.46
CA GLN A 75 6.48 8.27 7.56
C GLN A 75 6.30 7.84 6.09
N PRO A 76 6.60 8.72 5.11
CA PRO A 76 6.60 8.36 3.70
C PRO A 76 7.56 7.20 3.42
N LEU A 77 7.26 6.40 2.41
CA LEU A 77 8.09 5.25 2.02
C LEU A 77 8.57 5.41 0.58
N LEU A 78 9.85 5.73 0.43
CA LEU A 78 10.53 5.92 -0.84
C LEU A 78 11.75 4.97 -0.94
N PRO A 79 12.00 4.36 -2.12
CA PRO A 79 11.17 4.40 -3.32
C PRO A 79 9.78 3.75 -3.09
N PRO A 80 8.77 3.99 -3.93
CA PRO A 80 7.43 3.43 -3.71
C PRO A 80 7.47 1.90 -3.62
N HIS A 81 7.11 1.37 -2.45
CA HIS A 81 6.91 -0.04 -2.16
C HIS A 81 5.49 -0.50 -2.51
N HIS A 82 5.37 -1.80 -2.77
CA HIS A 82 4.12 -2.52 -2.98
C HIS A 82 3.67 -3.20 -1.69
N ILE A 83 2.37 -3.47 -1.60
CA ILE A 83 1.79 -4.38 -0.61
C ILE A 83 1.56 -5.72 -1.32
N PHE A 84 1.92 -6.81 -0.66
CA PHE A 84 1.50 -8.15 -1.05
C PHE A 84 0.49 -8.69 -0.05
N VAL A 85 -0.49 -9.42 -0.57
CA VAL A 85 -1.52 -10.12 0.21
C VAL A 85 -1.62 -11.53 -0.35
N HIS A 86 -1.07 -12.49 0.37
CA HIS A 86 -0.95 -13.89 -0.06
C HIS A 86 -1.91 -14.77 0.74
N ALA A 87 -2.73 -15.55 0.05
CA ALA A 87 -3.54 -16.60 0.65
C ALA A 87 -2.83 -17.93 0.44
N ASP A 88 -2.38 -18.53 1.53
CA ASP A 88 -1.61 -19.78 1.51
C ASP A 88 -2.41 -20.92 2.13
N ASP A 89 -2.24 -22.14 1.60
CA ASP A 89 -2.81 -23.34 2.19
C ASP A 89 -2.01 -23.83 3.41
N ALA A 90 -2.50 -24.87 4.08
CA ALA A 90 -1.84 -25.43 5.27
C ALA A 90 -0.46 -26.06 4.97
N GLY A 91 -0.19 -26.39 3.70
CA GLY A 91 1.10 -26.88 3.22
C GLY A 91 2.07 -25.76 2.81
N GLY A 92 1.64 -24.49 2.87
CA GLY A 92 2.42 -23.32 2.48
C GLY A 92 2.39 -23.02 0.98
N ALA A 93 1.50 -23.63 0.20
CA ALA A 93 1.31 -23.28 -1.20
C ALA A 93 0.38 -22.08 -1.34
N THR A 94 0.79 -21.08 -2.14
CA THR A 94 -0.03 -19.90 -2.41
C THR A 94 -1.21 -20.24 -3.32
N LEU A 95 -2.42 -20.17 -2.78
CA LEU A 95 -3.69 -20.40 -3.47
C LEU A 95 -4.10 -19.19 -4.32
N ALA A 96 -3.91 -17.99 -3.78
CA ALA A 96 -4.10 -16.73 -4.50
C ALA A 96 -3.21 -15.64 -3.89
N GLN A 97 -2.93 -14.62 -4.68
CA GLN A 97 -2.16 -13.47 -4.23
C GLN A 97 -2.62 -12.20 -4.94
N GLN A 98 -2.45 -11.08 -4.26
CA GLN A 98 -2.54 -9.76 -4.86
C GLN A 98 -1.35 -8.92 -4.41
N ASP A 99 -0.51 -8.60 -5.38
CA ASP A 99 0.71 -7.83 -5.20
C ASP A 99 0.61 -6.56 -6.04
N GLY A 100 1.00 -5.42 -5.50
CA GLY A 100 0.93 -4.19 -6.26
C GLY A 100 1.09 -2.92 -5.44
N PRO A 101 1.07 -1.75 -6.12
CA PRO A 101 1.04 -0.48 -5.43
C PRO A 101 -0.21 -0.39 -4.53
N PRO A 102 -0.15 0.30 -3.38
CA PRO A 102 -1.31 0.44 -2.53
C PRO A 102 -2.43 1.21 -3.23
N VAL A 103 -3.66 0.70 -3.13
CA VAL A 103 -4.88 1.31 -3.71
C VAL A 103 -5.95 1.41 -2.64
N THR A 104 -6.66 2.54 -2.62
CA THR A 104 -7.82 2.80 -1.76
C THR A 104 -9.10 2.82 -2.60
N VAL A 105 -10.26 2.84 -1.95
CA VAL A 105 -11.56 3.02 -2.64
C VAL A 105 -11.62 4.32 -3.47
N THR A 106 -10.84 5.35 -3.07
CA THR A 106 -10.79 6.66 -3.77
C THR A 106 -9.74 6.72 -4.88
N GLY A 107 -8.97 5.65 -5.09
CA GLY A 107 -7.92 5.57 -6.11
C GLY A 107 -6.54 5.24 -5.54
N PRO A 108 -5.49 5.40 -6.37
CA PRO A 108 -4.12 5.02 -6.01
C PRO A 108 -3.62 5.74 -4.76
N ALA A 109 -2.91 5.02 -3.90
CA ALA A 109 -2.18 5.58 -2.76
C ALA A 109 -0.74 5.06 -2.73
N PRO A 110 0.10 5.40 -3.73
CA PRO A 110 1.50 5.00 -3.76
C PRO A 110 2.18 5.33 -2.43
N SER A 111 3.03 4.43 -1.93
CA SER A 111 3.62 4.55 -0.59
C SER A 111 4.56 5.76 -0.41
N GLY A 112 5.05 6.32 -1.51
CA GLY A 112 5.74 7.62 -1.51
C GLY A 112 4.83 8.84 -1.29
N SER A 113 3.51 8.68 -1.39
CA SER A 113 2.50 9.73 -1.15
C SER A 113 1.90 9.70 0.25
N TRP A 114 2.32 8.76 1.09
CA TRP A 114 1.85 8.62 2.46
C TRP A 114 2.36 9.77 3.33
N GLN A 115 1.54 10.24 4.28
CA GLN A 115 1.89 11.33 5.19
C GLN A 115 2.00 10.83 6.65
N PRO A 116 2.95 11.34 7.45
CA PRO A 116 2.99 11.04 8.89
C PRO A 116 1.66 11.35 9.58
N GLY A 117 1.18 10.42 10.43
CA GLY A 117 -0.09 10.52 11.16
C GLY A 117 -1.33 10.22 10.32
N GLU A 118 -1.17 9.86 9.05
CA GLU A 118 -2.28 9.50 8.18
C GLU A 118 -2.85 8.12 8.53
N PHE A 119 -4.17 7.98 8.45
CA PHE A 119 -4.84 6.70 8.46
C PHE A 119 -5.27 6.31 7.03
N LEU A 120 -4.77 5.17 6.56
CA LEU A 120 -4.99 4.68 5.20
C LEU A 120 -5.72 3.33 5.22
N ILE A 121 -6.70 3.16 4.33
CA ILE A 121 -7.40 1.89 4.13
C ILE A 121 -7.10 1.41 2.71
N THR A 122 -6.39 0.28 2.58
CA THR A 122 -6.07 -0.31 1.28
C THR A 122 -6.99 -1.50 0.98
N GLU A 123 -7.39 -1.66 -0.28
CA GLU A 123 -8.32 -2.71 -0.71
C GLU A 123 -7.61 -3.76 -1.56
N HIS A 124 -7.83 -5.04 -1.20
CA HIS A 124 -7.21 -6.19 -1.84
C HIS A 124 -8.28 -7.24 -2.13
N ARG A 125 -8.35 -7.77 -3.34
CA ARG A 125 -9.32 -8.82 -3.73
C ARG A 125 -8.59 -10.11 -4.05
N LEU A 126 -9.03 -11.20 -3.44
CA LEU A 126 -8.47 -12.55 -3.63
C LEU A 126 -9.58 -13.53 -4.01
N ARG A 127 -9.30 -14.40 -4.99
CA ARG A 127 -10.23 -15.45 -5.43
C ARG A 127 -10.06 -16.71 -4.57
N VAL A 128 -10.40 -16.61 -3.29
CA VAL A 128 -10.26 -17.69 -2.31
C VAL A 128 -11.44 -17.69 -1.34
N PRO A 129 -11.74 -18.84 -0.72
CA PRO A 129 -12.71 -18.93 0.36
C PRO A 129 -12.43 -17.93 1.50
N PRO A 130 -13.47 -17.37 2.15
CA PRO A 130 -13.32 -16.33 3.18
C PRO A 130 -12.62 -16.82 4.45
N ASP A 131 -12.54 -18.13 4.67
CA ASP A 131 -11.84 -18.76 5.79
C ASP A 131 -10.34 -18.99 5.52
N THR A 132 -9.82 -18.53 4.37
CA THR A 132 -8.40 -18.74 4.02
C THR A 132 -7.50 -17.85 4.86
N VAL A 133 -6.40 -18.42 5.36
CA VAL A 133 -5.35 -17.67 6.06
C VAL A 133 -4.67 -16.75 5.07
N VAL A 134 -4.42 -15.50 5.48
CA VAL A 134 -3.78 -14.51 4.61
C VAL A 134 -2.55 -13.93 5.29
N ASN A 135 -1.47 -13.81 4.55
CA ASN A 135 -0.23 -13.14 4.94
C ASN A 135 -0.13 -11.80 4.21
N VAL A 136 0.20 -10.74 4.95
CA VAL A 136 0.34 -9.38 4.43
C VAL A 136 1.76 -8.91 4.62
N GLY A 137 2.36 -8.29 3.60
CA GLY A 137 3.59 -7.55 3.79
C GLY A 137 3.84 -6.44 2.79
N ILE A 138 4.97 -5.75 2.98
CA ILE A 138 5.39 -4.61 2.16
C ILE A 138 6.76 -4.93 1.56
N TYR A 139 6.94 -4.67 0.27
CA TYR A 139 8.19 -4.97 -0.42
C TYR A 139 8.56 -3.91 -1.46
N GLU A 140 9.85 -3.77 -1.71
CA GLU A 140 10.37 -2.94 -2.79
C GLU A 140 10.24 -3.70 -4.12
N PRO A 141 9.49 -3.20 -5.12
CA PRO A 141 9.19 -3.96 -6.32
C PRO A 141 10.41 -4.22 -7.22
N ALA A 142 11.43 -3.36 -7.16
CA ALA A 142 12.63 -3.50 -7.99
C ALA A 142 13.59 -4.57 -7.47
N THR A 143 13.66 -4.76 -6.16
CA THR A 143 14.63 -5.65 -5.49
C THR A 143 13.99 -6.87 -4.85
N THR A 144 12.66 -6.87 -4.76
CA THR A 144 11.82 -7.85 -4.03
C THR A 144 12.12 -7.95 -2.53
N VAL A 145 12.92 -7.03 -1.97
CA VAL A 145 13.23 -6.97 -0.55
C VAL A 145 11.97 -6.60 0.23
N ARG A 146 11.65 -7.42 1.24
CA ARG A 146 10.51 -7.22 2.14
C ARG A 146 10.91 -6.40 3.35
N LEU A 147 10.02 -5.54 3.82
CA LEU A 147 10.22 -4.82 5.06
C LEU A 147 10.11 -5.76 6.25
N PRO A 148 10.97 -5.63 7.27
CA PRO A 148 10.84 -6.38 8.50
C PRO A 148 9.58 -5.96 9.25
N VAL A 149 8.94 -6.91 9.91
CA VAL A 149 7.80 -6.70 10.78
C VAL A 149 8.25 -6.78 12.24
N THR A 150 7.75 -5.86 13.05
CA THR A 150 7.85 -5.94 14.52
C THR A 150 6.47 -5.86 15.16
N VAL A 151 6.30 -6.58 16.26
CA VAL A 151 5.08 -6.57 17.08
C VAL A 151 5.52 -6.36 18.52
N ASP A 152 5.01 -5.31 19.17
CA ASP A 152 5.45 -4.89 20.52
C ASP A 152 6.99 -4.71 20.62
N GLY A 153 7.59 -4.16 19.56
CA GLY A 153 9.04 -3.97 19.45
C GLY A 153 9.86 -5.25 19.23
N GLN A 154 9.23 -6.43 19.16
CA GLN A 154 9.91 -7.70 18.89
C GLN A 154 9.89 -8.05 17.40
N PRO A 155 10.98 -8.60 16.82
CA PRO A 155 10.98 -9.10 15.45
C PRO A 155 9.92 -10.19 15.23
N ALA A 156 9.14 -10.07 14.16
CA ALA A 156 8.05 -10.97 13.81
C ALA A 156 8.12 -11.49 12.36
N GLY A 157 9.27 -11.35 11.70
CA GLY A 157 9.47 -11.79 10.31
C GLY A 157 9.35 -10.62 9.32
N ASP A 158 8.72 -10.88 8.18
CA ASP A 158 8.55 -9.92 7.07
C ASP A 158 7.08 -9.80 6.60
N SER A 159 6.17 -10.42 7.35
CA SER A 159 4.73 -10.45 7.07
C SER A 159 3.92 -10.63 8.34
N VAL A 160 2.64 -10.29 8.25
CA VAL A 160 1.64 -10.45 9.31
C VAL A 160 0.58 -11.43 8.84
N ARG A 161 0.34 -12.45 9.66
CA ARG A 161 -0.72 -13.42 9.43
C ARG A 161 -2.06 -12.88 9.95
N LEU A 162 -3.03 -12.77 9.07
CA LEU A 162 -4.42 -12.44 9.39
C LEU A 162 -5.19 -13.73 9.69
N ALA A 163 -5.87 -13.77 10.82
CA ALA A 163 -6.68 -14.91 11.22
C ALA A 163 -7.90 -15.07 10.30
N SER A 164 -8.31 -16.32 10.07
CA SER A 164 -9.62 -16.61 9.50
C SER A 164 -10.71 -16.16 10.47
N THR A 165 -11.83 -15.69 9.95
CA THR A 165 -13.05 -15.46 10.76
C THR A 165 -13.53 -16.82 11.29
N PRO A 166 -13.92 -16.94 12.57
CA PRO A 166 -14.50 -18.17 13.12
C PRO A 166 -15.84 -18.53 12.48
#